data_AF-A0A9E4RPJ3-F1
#
_entry.id   AF-A0A9E4RPJ3-F1
#
_cell.length_a   1.000
_cell.length_b   1.000
_cell.length_c   1.000
_cell.angle_alpha   90.00
_cell.angle_beta   90.00
_cell.angle_gamma   90.00
#
_symmetry.space_group_name_H-M   'P 1'
#
loop_
_entity.id
_entity.type
_entity.pdbx_description
1 polymer ?
#
loop_
_entity_poly.entity_id
_entity_poly.type
_entity_poly.pdbx_seq_one_letter_code
_entity_poly.pdbx_strand_id
1 'polypeptide(L)'
;GPTMEALALAGFNAELIDSACCGMAGTFGFEVEHYEMSKAMGALKLFPAIEAEGRNRWPVAISGISCRQQIDHFTSKRPRHVAEFLADALA
;
A
#
# COMPACT_ATOMS: atom_id res chain seq x y z
N GLY A 1 4.47 -13.78 8.86
CA GLY A 1 4.96 -13.65 7.47
C GLY A 1 6.16 -12.73 7.48
N PRO A 2 7.20 -12.96 6.66
CA PRO A 2 8.54 -12.39 6.90
C PRO A 2 8.56 -10.87 7.04
N THR A 3 7.77 -10.15 6.24
CA THR A 3 7.64 -8.68 6.32
C THR A 3 7.11 -8.21 7.68
N MET A 4 6.06 -8.84 8.20
CA MET A 4 5.44 -8.45 9.48
C MET A 4 6.35 -8.78 10.66
N GLU A 5 7.06 -9.91 10.58
CA GLU A 5 8.05 -10.30 11.59
C GLU A 5 9.23 -9.32 11.62
N ALA A 6 9.74 -8.90 10.46
CA ALA A 6 10.81 -7.91 10.38
C ALA A 6 10.39 -6.55 10.96
N LEU A 7 9.17 -6.09 10.67
CA LEU A 7 8.62 -4.85 11.23
C LEU A 7 8.44 -4.94 12.75
N ALA A 8 7.94 -6.07 13.25
CA ALA A 8 7.79 -6.29 14.68
C ALA A 8 9.15 -6.31 15.42
N LEU A 9 10.16 -6.98 14.84
CA LEU A 9 11.53 -6.99 15.38
C LEU A 9 12.17 -5.59 15.38
N ALA A 10 11.80 -4.74 14.42
CA ALA A 10 12.21 -3.34 14.36
C ALA A 10 11.38 -2.42 15.28
N GLY A 11 10.48 -2.97 16.10
CA GLY A 11 9.69 -2.21 17.09
C GLY A 11 8.42 -1.55 16.53
N PHE A 12 8.04 -1.84 15.29
CA PHE A 12 6.78 -1.33 14.73
C PHE A 12 5.59 -2.21 15.12
N ASN A 13 4.50 -1.57 15.56
CA ASN A 13 3.19 -2.20 15.57
C ASN A 13 2.58 -2.02 14.18
N ALA A 14 2.51 -3.09 13.38
CA ALA A 14 1.99 -3.05 12.02
C ALA A 14 0.76 -3.95 11.90
N GLU A 15 -0.20 -3.51 11.09
CA GLU A 15 -1.40 -4.28 10.75
C GLU A 15 -1.47 -4.54 9.24
N LEU A 16 -1.91 -5.73 8.85
CA LEU A 16 -2.15 -6.05 7.45
C LEU A 16 -3.53 -5.54 7.04
N ILE A 17 -3.58 -4.79 5.94
CA ILE A 17 -4.85 -4.46 5.29
C ILE A 17 -5.35 -5.72 4.58
N ASP A 18 -6.52 -6.22 4.99
CA ASP A 18 -7.23 -7.29 4.27
C ASP A 18 -7.81 -6.76 2.96
N SER A 19 -6.97 -6.67 1.94
CA SER A 19 -7.37 -6.33 0.58
C SER A 19 -7.09 -7.49 -0.38
N ALA A 20 -7.87 -7.56 -1.45
CA ALA A 20 -7.51 -8.36 -2.63
C ALA A 20 -6.35 -7.67 -3.40
N CYS A 21 -6.32 -7.80 -4.73
CA CYS A 21 -5.35 -7.10 -5.57
C CYS A 21 -5.56 -5.58 -5.56
N CYS A 22 -4.48 -4.80 -5.69
CA CYS A 22 -4.56 -3.33 -5.86
C CYS A 22 -5.16 -2.91 -7.22
N GLY A 23 -5.13 -3.80 -8.21
CA GLY A 23 -5.62 -3.55 -9.57
C GLY A 23 -4.58 -3.07 -10.57
N MET A 24 -3.35 -2.71 -10.16
CA MET A 24 -2.35 -2.13 -11.09
C MET A 24 -1.58 -3.17 -11.93
N ALA A 25 -1.07 -4.24 -11.31
CA ALA A 25 -0.31 -5.33 -11.95
C ALA A 25 0.57 -4.92 -13.17
N GLY A 26 1.64 -4.15 -12.94
CA GLY A 26 2.54 -3.72 -14.02
C GLY A 26 1.94 -2.56 -14.82
N THR A 27 1.87 -2.69 -16.15
CA THR A 27 1.25 -1.68 -17.03
C THR A 27 -0.26 -1.82 -17.15
N PHE A 28 -0.85 -2.92 -16.67
CA PHE A 28 -2.28 -3.20 -16.81
C PHE A 28 -3.13 -2.01 -16.34
N GLY A 29 -2.85 -1.43 -15.18
CA GLY A 29 -3.61 -0.28 -14.68
C GLY A 29 -3.39 1.04 -15.42
N PHE A 30 -2.45 1.11 -16.36
CA PHE A 30 -2.20 2.27 -17.21
C PHE A 30 -2.76 2.11 -18.63
N GLU A 31 -3.13 0.89 -19.03
CA GLU A 31 -3.76 0.64 -20.32
C GLU A 31 -5.16 1.26 -20.33
N VAL A 32 -5.50 1.99 -21.40
CA VAL A 32 -6.74 2.77 -21.50
C VAL A 32 -7.96 1.87 -21.32
N GLU A 33 -7.88 0.65 -21.86
CA GLU A 33 -8.90 -0.39 -21.81
C GLU A 33 -9.12 -0.94 -20.39
N HIS A 34 -8.11 -0.84 -19.53
CA HIS A 34 -8.07 -1.46 -18.22
C HIS A 34 -8.07 -0.46 -17.05
N TYR A 35 -7.89 0.83 -17.31
CA TYR A 35 -7.77 1.87 -16.28
C TYR A 35 -8.95 1.87 -15.29
N GLU A 36 -10.19 1.92 -15.79
CA GLU A 36 -11.37 1.93 -14.93
C GLU A 36 -11.55 0.62 -14.17
N MET A 37 -11.19 -0.52 -14.79
CA MET A 37 -11.21 -1.82 -14.13
C MET A 37 -10.18 -1.89 -13.00
N SER A 38 -8.95 -1.46 -13.27
CA SER A 38 -7.85 -1.37 -12.31
C SER A 38 -8.24 -0.52 -11.10
N LYS A 39 -8.80 0.67 -11.37
CA LYS A 39 -9.30 1.58 -10.34
C LYS A 39 -10.43 0.94 -9.53
N ALA A 40 -11.40 0.31 -10.20
CA ALA A 40 -12.52 -0.35 -9.54
C ALA A 40 -12.05 -1.46 -8.59
N MET A 41 -11.05 -2.26 -9.00
CA MET A 41 -10.47 -3.31 -8.15
C MET A 41 -9.88 -2.75 -6.85
N GLY A 42 -9.08 -1.69 -6.94
CA GLY A 42 -8.52 -1.03 -5.74
C GLY A 42 -9.58 -0.38 -4.86
N ALA A 43 -10.65 0.14 -5.46
CA ALA A 43 -11.76 0.78 -4.76
C ALA A 43 -12.64 -0.21 -3.96
N LEU A 44 -12.55 -1.52 -4.21
CA LEU A 44 -13.36 -2.53 -3.50
C LEU A 44 -13.07 -2.58 -1.99
N LYS A 45 -11.79 -2.58 -1.62
CA LYS A 45 -11.35 -2.69 -0.21
C LYS A 45 -10.14 -1.85 0.13
N LEU A 46 -9.15 -1.78 -0.78
CA LEU A 46 -7.85 -1.19 -0.49
C LEU A 46 -7.95 0.33 -0.23
N PHE A 47 -8.54 1.09 -1.16
CA PHE A 47 -8.61 2.55 -1.00
C PHE A 47 -9.47 2.97 0.20
N PRO A 48 -10.68 2.40 0.42
CA PRO A 48 -11.47 2.72 1.60
C PRO A 48 -10.75 2.40 2.92
N ALA A 49 -10.07 1.27 3.02
CA ALA A 49 -9.32 0.90 4.23
C ALA A 49 -8.19 1.91 4.52
N ILE A 50 -7.47 2.35 3.47
CA ILE A 50 -6.40 3.34 3.61
C ILE A 50 -6.95 4.71 4.04
N GLU A 51 -8.09 5.14 3.50
CA GLU A 51 -8.71 6.41 3.85
C GLU A 51 -9.35 6.40 5.25
N ALA A 52 -9.88 5.26 5.68
CA ALA A 52 -10.51 5.11 7.00
C ALA A 52 -9.54 5.40 8.16
N GLU A 53 -8.26 5.10 7.99
CA GLU A 53 -7.23 5.43 8.99
C GLU A 53 -6.97 6.93 9.10
N GLY A 54 -7.40 7.73 8.13
CA GLY A 54 -7.20 9.17 8.10
C GLY A 54 -5.74 9.54 7.76
N ARG A 55 -5.56 10.69 7.11
CA ARG A 55 -4.28 11.09 6.48
C ARG A 55 -3.03 10.99 7.38
N ASN A 56 -3.17 11.26 8.68
CA ASN A 56 -2.02 11.39 9.59
C ASN A 56 -1.91 10.32 10.68
N ARG A 57 -2.84 9.35 10.76
CA ARG A 57 -2.83 8.38 11.87
C ARG A 57 -1.79 7.28 11.68
N TRP A 58 -1.84 6.59 10.54
CA TRP A 58 -0.94 5.48 10.22
C TRP A 58 -0.24 5.71 8.88
N PRO A 59 1.09 5.53 8.80
CA PRO A 59 1.77 5.48 7.51
C PRO A 59 1.45 4.16 6.79
N VAL A 60 1.59 4.14 5.46
CA VAL A 60 1.38 2.93 4.65
C VAL A 60 2.73 2.35 4.22
N ALA A 61 2.97 1.10 4.61
CA ALA A 61 4.14 0.32 4.20
C ALA A 61 3.78 -0.66 3.08
N ILE A 62 4.59 -0.70 2.02
CA ILE A 62 4.38 -1.55 0.85
C ILE A 62 5.71 -2.11 0.34
N SER A 63 5.72 -3.31 -0.26
CA SER A 63 6.91 -3.87 -0.92
C SER A 63 6.82 -3.86 -2.45
N GLY A 64 5.60 -3.86 -3.01
CA GLY A 64 5.37 -3.91 -4.46
C GLY A 64 5.26 -2.52 -5.08
N ILE A 65 6.00 -2.28 -6.18
CA ILE A 65 5.97 -1.00 -6.92
C ILE A 65 4.59 -0.69 -7.51
N SER A 66 3.91 -1.69 -8.08
CA SER A 66 2.58 -1.52 -8.68
C SER A 66 1.54 -1.08 -7.64
N CYS A 67 1.54 -1.73 -6.47
CA CYS A 67 0.67 -1.35 -5.36
C CYS A 67 1.02 0.03 -4.83
N ARG A 68 2.32 0.36 -4.74
CA ARG A 68 2.79 1.69 -4.33
C ARG A 68 2.24 2.78 -5.22
N GLN A 69 2.36 2.63 -6.55
CA GLN A 69 1.86 3.59 -7.53
C GLN A 69 0.34 3.72 -7.47
N GLN A 70 -0.39 2.60 -7.37
CA GLN A 70 -1.84 2.61 -7.30
C GLN A 70 -2.35 3.39 -6.08
N ILE A 71 -1.77 3.14 -4.91
CA ILE A 71 -2.15 3.81 -3.67
C ILE A 71 -1.80 5.30 -3.75
N ASP A 72 -0.62 5.65 -4.26
CA ASP A 72 -0.20 7.05 -4.43
C ASP A 72 -1.09 7.82 -5.42
N HIS A 73 -1.63 7.13 -6.42
CA HIS A 73 -2.51 7.74 -7.42
C HIS A 73 -3.94 7.94 -6.91
N PHE A 74 -4.50 6.99 -6.15
CA PHE A 74 -5.94 6.98 -5.82
C PHE A 74 -6.27 7.28 -4.36
N THR A 75 -5.28 7.49 -3.49
CA THR A 75 -5.51 7.78 -2.07
C THR A 75 -4.79 9.03 -1.61
N SER A 76 -5.13 9.50 -0.41
CA SER A 76 -4.50 10.63 0.26
C SER A 76 -3.16 10.29 0.92
N LYS A 77 -2.72 9.03 0.83
CA LYS A 77 -1.47 8.53 1.42
C LYS A 77 -0.38 8.44 0.37
N ARG A 78 0.85 8.74 0.82
CA ARG A 78 2.08 8.43 0.08
C ARG A 78 2.75 7.21 0.71
N PRO A 79 2.59 6.01 0.11
CA PRO A 79 3.18 4.81 0.67
C PRO A 79 4.71 4.81 0.55
N ARG A 80 5.37 4.31 1.60
CA ARG A 80 6.82 4.12 1.65
C ARG A 80 7.15 2.64 1.52
N HIS A 81 8.33 2.34 0.99
CA HIS A 81 8.79 0.96 0.94
C HIS A 81 9.09 0.45 2.36
N VAL A 82 8.78 -0.81 2.66
CA VAL A 82 9.04 -1.41 4.00
C VAL A 82 10.49 -1.20 4.43
N ALA A 83 11.45 -1.33 3.52
CA ALA A 83 12.87 -1.11 3.81
C ALA A 83 13.19 0.31 4.32
N GLU A 84 12.39 1.33 3.94
CA GLU A 84 12.57 2.69 4.46
C GLU A 84 12.21 2.77 5.95
N PHE A 85 11.15 2.09 6.39
CA PHE A 85 10.81 2.01 7.82
C PHE A 85 11.87 1.24 8.62
N LEU A 86 12.35 0.14 8.06
CA LEU A 86 13.43 -0.62 8.70
C LEU A 86 14.72 0.21 8.80
N ALA A 87 15.03 1.01 7.78
CA ALA A 87 16.16 1.92 7.82
C ALA A 87 15.99 3.01 8.90
N ASP A 88 14.80 3.59 9.03
CA ASP A 88 14.49 4.57 10.10
C ASP A 88 14.70 3.97 11.50
N ALA A 89 14.43 2.68 11.69
CA ALA A 89 14.59 2.00 12.99
C ALA A 89 16.04 1.64 13.33
N LEU A 90 16.97 1.75 12.38
CA LEU A 90 18.41 1.51 12.59
C LEU A 90 19.19 2.80 12.89
N ALA A 91 18.57 3.96 12.70
CA ALA A 91 19.15 5.28 12.95
C ALA A 91 19.00 5.70 14.42
#